data_AF-A0A419JV22-F1
#
_entry.id   AF-A0A419JV22-F1
#
_cell.length_a   1.000
_cell.length_b   1.000
_cell.length_c   1.000
_cell.angle_alpha   90.00
_cell.angle_beta   90.00
_cell.angle_gamma   90.00
#
_symmetry.space_group_name_H-M   'P 1'
#
loop_
_entity.id
_entity.type
_entity.pdbx_description
1 polymer ?
#
loop_
_entity_poly.entity_id
_entity_poly.type
_entity_poly.pdbx_seq_one_letter_code
_entity_poly.pdbx_strand_id
1 'polypeptide(L)' 'MKALTVEEKGEEKSEVKKKYEFLEDLPGIGPATAQKLRELGFHTVESLAMATARELEP' A
#
# COMPACT_ATOMS: atom_id res chain seq x y z
N MET A 1 -28.97 16.00 -14.21
CA MET A 1 -27.84 15.15 -14.63
C MET A 1 -26.72 15.35 -13.63
N LYS A 2 -26.39 14.35 -12.81
CA LYS A 2 -25.16 14.34 -12.01
C LYS A 2 -24.60 12.93 -12.13
N ALA A 3 -23.64 12.77 -13.03
CA ALA A 3 -22.82 11.58 -13.08
C ALA A 3 -21.85 11.67 -11.91
N LEU A 4 -22.02 10.81 -10.91
CA LEU A 4 -20.95 10.53 -9.95
C LEU A 4 -20.29 9.25 -10.46
N THR A 5 -19.16 9.44 -11.10
CA THR A 5 -18.28 8.41 -11.63
C THR A 5 -17.78 7.52 -10.50
N VAL A 6 -18.23 6.27 -10.58
CA VAL A 6 -17.63 5.04 -10.09
C VAL A 6 -16.10 5.10 -9.91
N GLU A 7 -15.66 4.83 -8.69
CA GLU A 7 -14.28 4.43 -8.37
C GLU A 7 -14.31 3.00 -7.79
N GLU A 8 -14.84 2.07 -8.57
CA GLU A 8 -14.51 0.65 -8.38
C GLU A 8 -13.22 0.36 -9.13
N LYS A 9 -12.16 0.03 -8.39
CA LYS A 9 -11.00 -0.66 -8.95
C LYS A 9 -10.50 -1.72 -7.99
N GLY A 10 -11.37 -2.69 -7.70
CA GLY A 10 -10.94 -4.03 -7.30
C GLY A 10 -10.25 -4.68 -8.50
N GLU A 11 -8.94 -4.50 -8.63
CA GLU A 11 -8.14 -5.18 -9.64
C GLU A 11 -7.88 -6.63 -9.18
N GLU A 12 -8.86 -7.49 -9.44
CA GLU A 12 -8.61 -8.90 -9.73
C GLU A 12 -7.80 -8.95 -11.03
N LYS A 13 -6.47 -8.96 -10.91
CA LYS A 13 -5.55 -9.14 -12.03
C LYS A 13 -4.60 -10.27 -11.70
N SER A 14 -4.89 -11.42 -12.32
CA SER A 14 -3.94 -12.38 -12.89
C SER A 14 -2.56 -12.37 -12.25
N GLU A 15 -2.23 -13.45 -11.52
CA GLU A 15 -0.95 -13.76 -10.86
C GLU A 15 0.24 -13.80 -11.84
N VAL A 16 0.53 -12.71 -12.53
CA VAL A 16 1.90 -12.39 -12.90
C VAL A 16 2.54 -12.02 -11.57
N LYS A 17 3.51 -12.83 -11.10
CA LYS A 17 4.26 -12.57 -9.86
C LYS A 17 4.89 -11.17 -9.91
N LYS A 18 4.13 -10.14 -9.56
CA LYS A 18 4.64 -8.78 -9.41
C LYS A 18 5.60 -8.84 -8.24
N LYS A 19 6.85 -8.47 -8.51
CA LYS A 19 7.80 -8.22 -7.45
C LYS A 19 7.31 -6.96 -6.75
N TYR A 20 7.02 -7.07 -5.47
CA TYR A 20 6.75 -5.91 -4.62
C TYR A 20 8.10 -5.31 -4.27
N GLU A 21 8.53 -4.29 -5.01
CA GLU A 21 9.82 -3.63 -4.79
C GLU A 21 9.65 -2.42 -3.86
N PHE A 22 8.50 -1.75 -3.94
CA PHE A 22 8.16 -0.59 -3.13
C PHE A 22 6.92 -0.85 -2.26
N LEU A 23 6.80 -0.07 -1.20
CA LEU A 23 5.64 -0.13 -0.28
C LEU A 23 4.32 0.10 -1.02
N GLU A 24 4.30 0.99 -2.01
CA GLU A 24 3.12 1.32 -2.82
C GLU A 24 2.76 0.28 -3.88
N ASP A 25 3.62 -0.72 -4.11
CA ASP A 25 3.26 -1.88 -4.93
C ASP A 25 2.33 -2.83 -4.16
N LEU A 26 2.33 -2.76 -2.82
CA LEU A 26 1.52 -3.62 -1.97
C LEU A 26 0.03 -3.30 -2.14
N PRO A 27 -0.83 -4.32 -2.29
CA PRO A 27 -2.27 -4.09 -2.43
C PRO A 27 -2.83 -3.37 -1.20
N GLY A 28 -3.55 -2.27 -1.43
CA GLY A 28 -4.12 -1.44 -0.37
C GLY A 28 -3.17 -0.37 0.20
N ILE A 29 -1.90 -0.35 -0.23
CA ILE A 29 -0.96 0.71 0.15
C ILE A 29 -0.83 1.69 -1.01
N GLY A 30 -1.43 2.87 -0.85
CA GLY A 30 -1.23 3.99 -1.77
C GLY A 30 -0.02 4.85 -1.42
N PRO A 31 0.34 5.83 -2.27
CA PRO A 31 1.48 6.72 -2.06
C PRO A 31 1.39 7.52 -0.75
N ALA A 32 0.17 7.89 -0.33
CA ALA A 32 -0.07 8.59 0.93
C ALA A 32 0.24 7.71 2.16
N THR A 33 -0.16 6.43 2.13
CA THR A 33 0.16 5.49 3.20
C THR A 33 1.64 5.16 3.21
N ALA A 34 2.24 4.91 2.04
CA ALA A 34 3.67 4.68 1.91
C ALA A 34 4.51 5.86 2.46
N GLN A 35 4.05 7.10 2.29
CA GLN A 35 4.72 8.27 2.87
C GLN A 35 4.70 8.24 4.40
N LYS A 36 3.56 7.97 5.02
CA LYS A 36 3.45 7.86 6.49
C LYS A 36 4.34 6.74 7.04
N LEU A 37 4.37 5.59 6.36
CA LEU A 37 5.25 4.47 6.74
C LEU A 37 6.72 4.89 6.73
N ARG A 38 7.15 5.65 5.72
CA ARG A 38 8.52 6.20 5.66
C ARG A 38 8.80 7.22 6.76
N GLU A 39 7.82 8.02 7.15
CA GLU A 39 7.95 8.96 8.28
C GLU A 39 8.11 8.24 9.62
N LEU A 40 7.48 7.07 9.76
CA LEU A 40 7.64 6.17 10.91
C LEU A 40 8.96 5.36 10.88
N GLY A 41 9.75 5.46 9.80
CA GLY A 41 11.03 4.77 9.64
C GLY A 41 10.99 3.48 8.83
N PHE A 42 9.82 3.10 8.29
CA PHE A 42 9.66 1.92 7.43
C PHE A 42 9.91 2.33 5.97
N HIS A 43 11.15 2.16 5.51
CA HIS A 43 11.54 2.55 4.16
C HIS A 43 11.41 1.43 3.12
N THR A 44 11.39 0.16 3.56
CA THR A 44 11.37 -1.00 2.68
C THR A 44 10.29 -2.00 3.09
N VAL A 45 9.94 -2.89 2.16
CA VAL A 45 8.96 -3.96 2.38
C VAL A 45 9.42 -4.94 3.46
N GLU A 46 10.72 -5.19 3.61
CA GLU A 46 11.29 -6.05 4.65
C GLU A 46 11.14 -5.41 6.04
N SER A 47 11.43 -4.11 6.14
CA SER A 47 11.26 -3.36 7.39
C SER A 47 9.80 -3.36 7.84
N LEU A 48 8.87 -3.17 6.89
CA LEU A 48 7.44 -3.26 7.17
C LEU A 48 7.01 -4.69 7.56
N ALA A 49 7.55 -5.72 6.90
CA ALA A 49 7.22 -7.12 7.20
C ALA A 49 7.66 -7.57 8.61
N MET A 50 8.69 -6.93 9.17
CA MET A 50 9.13 -7.17 10.55
C MET A 50 8.37 -6.34 11.59
N ALA A 51 7.72 -5.26 11.16
CA ALA A 51 6.97 -4.38 12.05
C ALA A 51 5.74 -5.09 12.63
N THR A 52 5.45 -4.80 13.89
CA THR A 52 4.20 -5.18 14.52
C THR A 52 3.12 -4.14 14.26
N ALA A 53 1.85 -4.55 14.32
CA ALA A 53 0.73 -3.63 14.13
C ALA A 53 0.78 -2.42 15.08
N ARG A 54 1.30 -2.59 16.30
CA ARG A 54 1.42 -1.51 17.29
C ARG A 54 2.45 -0.45 16.92
N GLU A 55 3.47 -0.81 16.16
CA GLU A 55 4.51 0.14 15.69
C GLU A 55 4.02 1.00 14.51
N LEU A 56 2.89 0.61 13.92
CA LEU A 56 2.23 1.30 12.81
C LEU A 56 1.09 2.21 13.30
N GLU A 57 0.75 2.13 14.59
CA GLU A 57 -0.18 3.03 15.26
C GLU A 57 0.60 4.24 15.84
N PRO A 58 0.14 5.48 15.62
CA PRO A 58 0.76 6.68 16.20
C PRO A 58 0.55 6.81 17.71
#